data_AF-A0A3S9NRY1-F1
#
_entry.id   AF-A0A3S9NRY1-F1
#
_cell.length_a   1.000
_cell.length_b   1.000
_cell.length_c   1.000
_cell.angle_alpha   90.00
_cell.angle_beta   90.00
_cell.angle_gamma   90.00
#
_symmetry.space_group_name_H-M   'P 1'
#
loop_
_entity.id
_entity.type
_entity.pdbx_description
1 polymer ?
#
loop_
_entity_poly.entity_id
_entity_poly.type
_entity_poly.pdbx_seq_one_letter_code
_entity_poly.pdbx_strand_id
1 'polypeptide(L)'
;MKQLKTLILTTLLLVFFNPLSAQEEERKELAKLSFLMGNWSGISSSYTPNDTTRVNVRESVNYIMNGAILTLDVVSSNIELHTLITYSKKDTCYYYQPFSKTGGGKYKGKLEDGKFIVYFNPESRLIFEKTPNGEFHEYGESLKDGKWKKYFEDILLPAGVAKANQIKAEKITKEYIDPITALTNVVSVEHENFKTIYIAGQVGTGTTKEEQLETAYKAVEKRLAQAGATFSDLVDMKIYIVDYDPDKDLAMFFRVRKRLYGDMKMPPNVFIGISSLYSREKKIELSGTAVLIK
;
A
#
# COMPACT_ATOMS: atom_id res chain seq x y z
N MET A 1 39.49 62.35 21.57
CA MET A 1 39.10 61.14 22.33
C MET A 1 37.94 60.46 21.61
N LYS A 2 38.20 59.39 20.86
CA LYS A 2 37.21 58.63 20.10
C LYS A 2 36.53 57.60 21.01
N GLN A 3 35.21 57.61 21.09
CA GLN A 3 34.40 56.55 21.70
C GLN A 3 34.13 55.48 20.63
N LEU A 4 34.58 54.26 20.89
CA LEU A 4 34.31 53.08 20.06
C LEU A 4 33.10 52.34 20.65
N LYS A 5 31.97 52.35 19.97
CA LYS A 5 30.80 51.54 20.33
C LYS A 5 30.92 50.17 19.66
N THR A 6 31.12 49.13 20.46
CA THR A 6 31.08 47.73 20.04
C THR A 6 29.62 47.31 19.86
N LEU A 7 29.23 46.95 18.64
CA LEU A 7 27.92 46.36 18.34
C LEU A 7 28.06 44.84 18.36
N ILE A 8 27.54 44.18 19.41
CA ILE A 8 27.43 42.73 19.48
C ILE A 8 26.19 42.32 18.68
N LEU A 9 26.40 41.68 17.53
CA LEU A 9 25.35 41.12 16.69
C LEU A 9 25.07 39.69 17.15
N THR A 10 24.00 39.47 17.92
CA THR A 10 23.51 38.15 18.28
C THR A 10 22.73 37.57 17.11
N THR A 11 23.33 36.67 16.35
CA THR A 11 22.66 35.95 15.26
C THR A 11 21.72 34.90 15.87
N LEU A 12 20.43 35.19 15.92
CA LEU A 12 19.39 34.26 16.33
C LEU A 12 19.19 33.23 15.20
N LEU A 13 19.76 32.03 15.35
CA LEU A 13 19.60 30.93 14.40
C LEU A 13 18.18 30.35 14.54
N LEU A 14 17.24 30.89 13.77
CA LEU A 14 15.88 30.34 13.64
C LEU A 14 15.95 29.04 12.83
N VAL A 15 15.92 27.90 13.54
CA VAL A 15 15.72 26.59 12.93
C VAL A 15 14.28 26.53 12.42
N PHE A 16 14.09 26.75 11.12
CA PHE A 16 12.80 26.55 10.46
C PHE A 16 12.44 25.06 10.51
N PHE A 17 11.45 24.70 11.34
CA PHE A 17 10.82 23.39 11.30
C PHE A 17 10.11 23.23 9.94
N ASN A 18 10.62 22.37 9.07
CA ASN A 18 9.96 22.01 7.81
C ASN A 18 9.01 20.81 8.05
N PRO A 19 7.69 21.01 8.15
CA PRO A 19 6.75 19.93 8.45
C PRO A 19 6.74 18.84 7.37
N LEU A 20 7.01 19.20 6.11
CA LEU A 20 7.05 18.25 5.00
C LEU A 20 8.19 17.23 5.12
N SER A 21 9.34 17.65 5.69
CA SER A 21 10.47 16.73 5.94
C SER A 21 10.24 15.84 7.16
N ALA A 22 9.46 16.29 8.14
CA ALA A 22 9.15 15.51 9.34
C ALA A 22 8.19 14.36 9.01
N GLN A 23 7.16 14.62 8.20
CA GLN A 23 6.21 13.61 7.76
C GLN A 23 6.88 12.49 6.94
N GLU A 24 7.91 12.83 6.17
CA GLU A 24 8.67 11.86 5.38
C GLU A 24 9.55 10.94 6.24
N GLU A 25 10.08 11.44 7.36
CA GLU A 25 10.90 10.67 8.30
C GLU A 25 10.03 9.73 9.15
N GLU A 26 8.91 10.22 9.67
CA GLU A 26 7.93 9.40 10.41
C GLU A 26 7.43 8.23 9.56
N ARG A 27 7.16 8.48 8.27
CA ARG A 27 6.81 7.44 7.30
C ARG A 27 7.91 6.40 7.12
N LYS A 28 9.17 6.81 7.01
CA LYS A 28 10.32 5.89 6.88
C LYS A 28 10.51 5.03 8.13
N GLU A 29 10.30 5.60 9.31
CA GLU A 29 10.39 4.87 10.57
C GLU A 29 9.23 3.89 10.75
N LEU A 30 8.01 4.27 10.38
CA LEU A 30 6.86 3.36 10.38
C LEU A 30 6.96 2.26 9.33
N ALA A 31 7.55 2.54 8.16
CA ALA A 31 7.80 1.53 7.14
C ALA A 31 8.64 0.34 7.67
N LYS A 32 9.48 0.55 8.69
CA LYS A 32 10.24 -0.53 9.34
C LYS A 32 9.34 -1.52 10.10
N LEU A 33 8.12 -1.13 10.45
CA LEU A 33 7.10 -1.98 11.07
C LEU A 33 6.23 -2.71 10.04
N SER A 34 6.56 -2.65 8.74
CA SER A 34 5.78 -3.29 7.68
C SER A 34 5.67 -4.81 7.83
N PHE A 35 6.53 -5.44 8.63
CA PHE A 35 6.44 -6.86 8.94
C PHE A 35 5.17 -7.22 9.71
N LEU A 36 4.48 -6.26 10.34
CA LEU A 36 3.20 -6.48 11.01
C LEU A 36 2.02 -6.50 10.05
N MET A 37 2.18 -5.95 8.84
CA MET A 37 1.11 -5.73 7.88
C MET A 37 0.42 -7.02 7.46
N GLY A 38 -0.91 -7.01 7.46
CA GLY A 38 -1.73 -8.12 7.02
C GLY A 38 -3.01 -8.26 7.85
N ASN A 39 -3.83 -9.21 7.41
CA ASN A 39 -4.93 -9.72 8.23
C ASN A 39 -4.45 -11.04 8.82
N TRP A 40 -4.63 -11.23 10.12
CA TRP A 40 -4.14 -12.37 10.88
C TRP A 40 -5.29 -13.01 11.65
N SER A 41 -5.24 -14.33 11.83
CA SER A 41 -6.17 -15.07 12.67
C SER A 41 -5.51 -16.32 13.22
N GLY A 42 -5.94 -16.70 14.42
CA GLY A 42 -5.41 -17.86 15.08
C GLY A 42 -5.94 -17.98 16.50
N ILE A 43 -5.15 -18.65 17.33
CA ILE A 43 -5.46 -18.86 18.73
C ILE A 43 -4.55 -17.97 19.57
N SER A 44 -5.16 -17.11 20.38
CA SER A 44 -4.49 -16.44 21.48
C SER A 44 -4.45 -17.35 22.69
N SER A 45 -3.28 -17.52 23.30
CA SER A 45 -3.08 -18.29 24.54
C SER A 45 -2.75 -17.36 25.69
N SER A 46 -3.56 -17.35 26.75
CA SER A 46 -3.31 -16.59 27.98
C SER A 46 -2.88 -17.53 29.11
N TYR A 47 -1.83 -17.14 29.86
CA TYR A 47 -1.22 -17.98 30.88
C TYR A 47 -1.47 -17.43 32.28
N THR A 48 -2.00 -18.29 33.14
CA THR A 48 -2.07 -18.08 34.60
C THR A 48 -1.25 -19.16 35.31
N PRO A 49 -0.93 -19.02 36.61
CA PRO A 49 -0.18 -20.05 37.33
C PRO A 49 -0.80 -21.45 37.29
N ASN A 50 -2.13 -21.53 37.13
CA ASN A 50 -2.87 -22.79 37.26
C ASN A 50 -3.57 -23.23 35.96
N ASP A 51 -3.66 -22.36 34.95
CA ASP A 51 -4.46 -22.62 33.75
C ASP A 51 -3.95 -21.86 32.52
N THR A 52 -4.26 -22.38 31.33
CA THR A 52 -4.05 -21.73 30.03
C THR A 52 -5.37 -21.60 29.29
N THR A 53 -5.84 -20.36 29.10
CA THR A 53 -7.05 -20.08 28.34
C THR A 53 -6.72 -19.83 26.87
N ARG A 54 -7.56 -20.35 25.96
CA ARG A 54 -7.38 -20.19 24.51
C ARG A 54 -8.63 -19.63 23.86
N VAL A 55 -8.46 -18.60 23.04
CA VAL A 55 -9.57 -17.97 22.31
C VAL A 55 -9.19 -17.71 20.86
N ASN A 56 -10.17 -17.76 19.97
CA ASN A 56 -9.98 -17.31 18.60
C ASN A 56 -9.78 -15.79 18.58
N VAL A 57 -8.75 -15.35 17.89
CA VAL A 57 -8.45 -13.92 17.69
C VAL A 57 -8.30 -13.65 16.20
N ARG A 58 -8.65 -12.43 15.80
CA ARG A 58 -8.33 -11.83 14.52
C ARG A 58 -7.63 -10.51 14.77
N GLU A 59 -6.62 -10.26 13.96
CA GLU A 59 -5.93 -8.98 13.94
C GLU A 59 -5.85 -8.44 12.52
N SER A 60 -6.01 -7.13 12.35
CA SER A 60 -5.83 -6.48 11.05
C SER A 60 -4.89 -5.30 11.23
N VAL A 61 -3.81 -5.30 10.47
CA VAL A 61 -2.78 -4.26 10.55
C VAL A 61 -2.67 -3.56 9.21
N ASN A 62 -2.90 -2.24 9.18
CA ASN A 62 -2.97 -1.44 7.96
C ASN A 62 -2.21 -0.12 8.08
N TYR A 63 -1.82 0.47 6.95
CA TYR A 63 -1.40 1.88 6.91
C TYR A 63 -2.59 2.78 6.60
N ILE A 64 -2.63 3.94 7.27
CA ILE A 64 -3.48 5.06 6.91
C ILE A 64 -2.64 6.33 6.74
N MET A 65 -3.25 7.42 6.28
CA MET A 65 -2.59 8.72 6.14
C MET A 65 -1.27 8.66 5.34
N ASN A 66 -1.29 7.95 4.20
CA ASN A 66 -0.12 7.76 3.33
C ASN A 66 1.10 7.12 4.05
N GLY A 67 0.84 6.20 4.99
CA GLY A 67 1.88 5.49 5.75
C GLY A 67 2.43 6.26 6.95
N ALA A 68 1.83 7.41 7.29
CA ALA A 68 2.21 8.18 8.48
C ALA A 68 1.61 7.62 9.78
N ILE A 69 0.67 6.68 9.69
CA ILE A 69 0.08 5.99 10.84
C ILE A 69 -0.15 4.52 10.46
N LEU A 70 0.13 3.61 11.38
CA LEU A 70 -0.25 2.21 11.30
C LEU A 70 -1.42 1.95 12.25
N THR A 71 -2.47 1.27 11.80
CA THR A 71 -3.61 0.85 12.62
C THR A 71 -3.53 -0.65 12.88
N LEU A 72 -3.82 -1.07 14.11
CA LEU A 72 -3.91 -2.47 14.51
C LEU A 72 -5.25 -2.71 15.21
N ASP A 73 -6.09 -3.53 14.58
CA ASP A 73 -7.43 -3.88 15.02
C ASP A 73 -7.46 -5.31 15.55
N VAL A 74 -7.71 -5.49 16.85
CA VAL A 74 -7.83 -6.82 17.48
C VAL A 74 -9.28 -7.12 17.79
N VAL A 75 -9.75 -8.32 17.43
CA VAL A 75 -11.07 -8.83 17.80
C VAL A 75 -10.99 -10.28 18.28
N SER A 76 -11.47 -10.53 19.49
CA SER A 76 -11.70 -11.87 20.05
C SER A 76 -12.99 -11.92 20.85
N SER A 77 -13.30 -13.06 21.47
CA SER A 77 -14.43 -13.16 22.40
C SER A 77 -14.27 -12.28 23.65
N ASN A 78 -13.04 -11.90 23.98
CA ASN A 78 -12.69 -11.23 25.24
C ASN A 78 -12.29 -9.77 25.05
N ILE A 79 -11.79 -9.41 23.86
CA ILE A 79 -11.22 -8.08 23.62
C ILE A 79 -11.54 -7.57 22.23
N GLU A 80 -11.78 -6.26 22.16
CA GLU A 80 -11.91 -5.50 20.92
C GLU A 80 -11.09 -4.22 21.10
N LEU A 81 -10.03 -4.07 20.30
CA LEU A 81 -9.12 -2.91 20.35
C LEU A 81 -8.93 -2.32 18.95
N HIS A 82 -8.93 -0.99 18.89
CA HIS A 82 -8.38 -0.23 17.77
C HIS A 82 -7.12 0.48 18.26
N THR A 83 -5.97 0.24 17.64
CA THR A 83 -4.70 0.82 18.07
C THR A 83 -4.09 1.66 16.97
N LEU A 84 -3.66 2.87 17.33
CA LEU A 84 -2.82 3.70 16.47
C LEU A 84 -1.35 3.54 16.85
N ILE A 85 -0.50 3.30 15.87
CA ILE A 85 0.95 3.30 15.99
C ILE A 85 1.51 4.46 15.16
N THR A 86 2.23 5.35 15.83
CA THR A 86 2.89 6.53 15.22
C THR A 86 4.35 6.57 15.61
N TYR A 87 5.16 7.32 14.86
CA TYR A 87 6.54 7.62 15.26
C TYR A 87 6.64 9.10 15.68
N SER A 88 7.27 9.36 16.82
CA SER A 88 7.58 10.73 17.28
C SER A 88 9.04 11.02 17.06
N LYS A 89 9.35 11.90 16.12
CA LYS A 89 10.72 12.40 15.92
C LYS A 89 11.24 13.13 17.16
N LYS A 90 10.38 13.88 17.83
CA LYS A 90 10.74 14.65 19.04
C LYS A 90 11.20 13.74 20.17
N ASP A 91 10.50 12.63 20.36
CA ASP A 91 10.75 11.71 21.48
C ASP A 91 11.60 10.51 21.06
N THR A 92 11.97 10.42 19.77
CA THR A 92 12.75 9.34 19.15
C THR A 92 12.20 7.95 19.48
N CYS A 93 10.87 7.81 19.47
CA CYS A 93 10.20 6.57 19.80
C CYS A 93 8.92 6.39 19.00
N TYR A 94 8.44 5.15 18.94
CA TYR A 94 7.09 4.86 18.50
C TYR A 94 6.11 5.12 19.65
N TYR A 95 4.88 5.51 19.33
CA TYR A 95 3.78 5.54 20.26
C TYR A 95 2.76 4.48 19.88
N TYR A 96 2.43 3.60 20.82
CA TYR A 96 1.37 2.61 20.74
C TYR A 96 0.17 3.12 21.55
N GLN A 97 -0.96 3.36 20.86
CA GLN A 97 -2.13 4.03 21.41
C GLN A 97 -3.37 3.16 21.22
N PRO A 98 -3.64 2.21 22.13
CA PRO A 98 -4.81 1.34 22.05
C PRO A 98 -6.06 2.08 22.57
N PHE A 99 -7.19 1.79 21.94
CA PHE A 99 -8.52 2.25 22.32
C PHE A 99 -9.45 1.05 22.43
N SER A 100 -10.13 0.92 23.57
CA SER A 100 -11.18 -0.05 23.85
C SER A 100 -12.49 0.66 24.19
N LYS A 101 -13.55 -0.10 24.44
CA LYS A 101 -14.83 0.44 24.92
C LYS A 101 -14.74 1.10 26.30
N THR A 102 -13.73 0.75 27.10
CA THR A 102 -13.59 1.22 28.50
C THR A 102 -12.51 2.28 28.67
N GLY A 103 -11.74 2.59 27.63
CA GLY A 103 -10.70 3.61 27.68
C GLY A 103 -9.55 3.31 26.72
N GLY A 104 -8.48 4.09 26.84
CA GLY A 104 -7.29 3.91 26.02
C GLY A 104 -6.02 4.24 26.77
N GLY A 105 -4.90 4.17 26.07
CA GLY A 105 -3.59 4.51 26.63
C GLY A 105 -2.65 5.09 25.59
N LYS A 106 -1.47 5.50 26.04
CA LYS A 106 -0.36 5.92 25.18
C LYS A 106 0.94 5.42 25.76
N TYR A 107 1.58 4.51 25.04
CA TYR A 107 2.76 3.80 25.51
C TYR A 107 3.92 3.97 24.53
N LYS A 108 5.15 3.95 25.05
CA LYS A 108 6.35 4.10 24.23
C LYS A 108 6.76 2.75 23.69
N GLY A 109 7.06 2.71 22.39
CA GLY A 109 7.61 1.57 21.68
C GLY A 109 8.98 1.85 21.08
N LYS A 110 9.76 0.79 20.91
CA LYS A 110 11.06 0.79 20.22
C LYS A 110 11.15 -0.39 19.27
N LEU A 111 11.94 -0.25 18.21
CA LEU A 111 12.28 -1.33 17.30
C LEU A 111 13.73 -1.75 17.59
N GLU A 112 13.94 -3.01 17.95
CA GLU A 112 15.25 -3.56 18.31
C GLU A 112 15.32 -5.00 17.83
N ASP A 113 16.39 -5.35 17.10
CA ASP A 113 16.62 -6.72 16.58
C ASP A 113 15.42 -7.32 15.81
N GLY A 114 14.72 -6.50 15.03
CA GLY A 114 13.53 -6.92 14.27
C GLY A 114 12.25 -7.09 15.10
N LYS A 115 12.29 -6.75 16.39
CA LYS A 115 11.15 -6.81 17.31
C LYS A 115 10.65 -5.42 17.64
N PHE A 116 9.35 -5.22 17.49
CA PHE A 116 8.69 -4.02 17.98
C PHE A 116 8.25 -4.23 19.43
N ILE A 117 8.84 -3.50 20.37
CA ILE A 117 8.66 -3.68 21.81
C ILE A 117 7.99 -2.44 22.39
N VAL A 118 6.81 -2.61 22.97
CA VAL A 118 6.03 -1.57 23.65
C VAL A 118 6.10 -1.79 25.16
N TYR A 119 6.41 -0.75 25.92
CA TYR A 119 6.45 -0.81 27.38
C TYR A 119 5.22 -0.16 27.99
N PHE A 120 4.43 -0.94 28.72
CA PHE A 120 3.31 -0.42 29.51
C PHE A 120 3.81 0.21 30.81
N ASN A 121 4.84 -0.39 31.40
CA ASN A 121 5.59 0.10 32.56
C ASN A 121 6.96 -0.62 32.61
N PRO A 122 7.86 -0.32 33.57
CA PRO A 122 9.17 -0.97 33.64
C PRO A 122 9.14 -2.50 33.79
N GLU A 123 8.03 -3.06 34.25
CA GLU A 123 7.86 -4.49 34.56
C GLU A 123 6.89 -5.20 33.60
N SER A 124 6.36 -4.51 32.58
CA SER A 124 5.41 -5.09 31.65
C SER A 124 5.58 -4.53 30.24
N ARG A 125 5.66 -5.45 29.28
CA ARG A 125 5.89 -5.13 27.86
C ARG A 125 5.07 -6.02 26.94
N LEU A 126 4.86 -5.51 25.74
CA LEU A 126 4.28 -6.20 24.59
C LEU A 126 5.33 -6.25 23.49
N ILE A 127 5.46 -7.41 22.85
CA ILE A 127 6.45 -7.63 21.79
C ILE A 127 5.70 -8.11 20.56
N PHE A 128 6.04 -7.53 19.42
CA PHE A 128 5.62 -7.99 18.11
C PHE A 128 6.85 -8.37 17.29
N GLU A 129 6.79 -9.52 16.64
CA GLU A 129 7.80 -10.00 15.73
C GLU A 129 7.20 -10.88 14.62
N LYS A 130 8.05 -11.28 13.68
CA LYS A 130 7.77 -12.39 12.76
C LYS A 130 8.49 -13.62 13.25
N THR A 131 7.80 -14.74 13.26
CA THR A 131 8.48 -16.04 13.41
C THR A 131 9.38 -16.30 12.20
N PRO A 132 10.30 -17.27 12.27
CA PRO A 132 11.09 -17.70 11.11
C PRO A 132 10.25 -18.17 9.90
N ASN A 133 9.01 -18.63 10.14
CA ASN A 133 8.10 -19.09 9.10
C ASN A 133 7.16 -17.99 8.59
N GLY A 134 7.26 -16.77 9.15
CA GLY A 134 6.47 -15.62 8.71
C GLY A 134 5.10 -15.49 9.37
N GLU A 135 4.80 -16.21 10.44
CA GLU A 135 3.59 -15.99 11.24
C GLU A 135 3.70 -14.67 12.01
N PHE A 136 2.57 -13.98 12.19
CA PHE A 136 2.50 -12.84 13.11
C PHE A 136 2.64 -13.37 14.54
N HIS A 137 3.61 -12.83 15.27
CA HIS A 137 3.91 -13.25 16.63
C HIS A 137 3.80 -12.07 17.57
N GLU A 138 2.80 -12.10 18.43
CA GLU A 138 2.62 -11.13 19.50
C GLU A 138 2.66 -11.84 20.85
N TYR A 139 3.32 -11.25 21.85
CA TYR A 139 3.23 -11.75 23.21
C TYR A 139 3.49 -10.65 24.23
N GLY A 140 2.80 -10.77 25.35
CA GLY A 140 2.97 -9.91 26.50
C GLY A 140 3.80 -10.60 27.57
N GLU A 141 4.72 -9.85 28.18
CA GLU A 141 5.56 -10.33 29.27
C GLU A 141 5.45 -9.43 30.50
N SER A 142 5.59 -10.06 31.66
CA SER A 142 5.78 -9.38 32.94
C SER A 142 7.09 -9.82 33.57
N LEU A 143 7.79 -8.90 34.22
CA LEU A 143 9.00 -9.19 34.98
C LEU A 143 8.59 -9.83 36.31
N LYS A 144 9.02 -11.06 36.55
CA LYS A 144 8.80 -11.79 37.81
C LYS A 144 10.10 -12.43 38.25
N ASP A 145 10.55 -12.14 39.47
CA ASP A 145 11.79 -12.67 40.04
C ASP A 145 13.02 -12.37 39.16
N GLY A 146 13.06 -11.18 38.55
CA GLY A 146 14.14 -10.76 37.64
C GLY A 146 14.13 -11.44 36.26
N LYS A 147 13.10 -12.22 35.93
CA LYS A 147 12.95 -12.89 34.63
C LYS A 147 11.65 -12.48 33.95
N TRP A 148 11.71 -12.20 32.66
CA TRP A 148 10.51 -11.98 31.85
C TRP A 148 9.75 -13.30 31.70
N LYS A 149 8.46 -13.28 32.01
CA LYS A 149 7.54 -14.41 31.85
C LYS A 149 6.37 -13.97 30.98
N LYS A 150 6.06 -14.74 29.93
CA LYS A 150 4.89 -14.50 29.08
C LYS A 150 3.61 -14.67 29.88
N TYR A 151 2.67 -13.73 29.72
CA TYR A 151 1.31 -13.84 30.26
C TYR A 151 0.28 -14.06 29.15
N PHE A 152 0.63 -13.79 27.89
CA PHE A 152 -0.10 -14.29 26.73
C PHE A 152 0.83 -14.43 25.52
N GLU A 153 0.39 -15.19 24.51
CA GLU A 153 1.08 -15.37 23.24
C GLU A 153 0.09 -15.70 22.11
N ASP A 154 0.30 -14.99 21.00
CA ASP A 154 -0.47 -15.06 19.77
C ASP A 154 0.50 -15.42 18.65
N ILE A 155 0.29 -16.58 18.04
CA ILE A 155 0.98 -16.99 16.82
C ILE A 155 -0.10 -17.15 15.76
N LEU A 156 -0.22 -16.13 14.92
CA LEU A 156 -1.35 -15.94 14.01
C LEU A 156 -0.93 -16.15 12.56
N LEU A 157 -1.78 -16.87 11.84
CA LEU A 157 -1.66 -17.10 10.41
C LEU A 157 -2.41 -16.01 9.65
N PRO A 158 -2.15 -15.78 8.35
CA PRO A 158 -2.98 -14.88 7.55
C PRO A 158 -4.48 -15.24 7.64
N ALA A 159 -5.35 -14.25 7.88
CA ALA A 159 -6.79 -14.45 8.01
C ALA A 159 -7.39 -14.84 6.65
N GLY A 160 -7.97 -16.04 6.57
CA GLY A 160 -8.37 -16.69 5.31
C GLY A 160 -7.97 -18.18 5.26
N VAL A 161 -7.07 -18.60 6.16
CA VAL A 161 -6.55 -19.97 6.24
C VAL A 161 -7.49 -20.87 7.07
N ALA A 162 -8.48 -21.48 6.43
CA ALA A 162 -9.22 -22.62 7.01
C ALA A 162 -8.49 -23.98 6.81
N LYS A 163 -7.33 -23.99 6.14
CA LYS A 163 -6.54 -25.20 5.85
C LYS A 163 -5.04 -24.92 5.88
N ALA A 164 -4.41 -25.13 7.04
CA ALA A 164 -2.97 -24.96 7.26
C ALA A 164 -2.06 -25.84 6.36
N ASN A 165 -2.58 -26.87 5.69
CA ASN A 165 -1.82 -27.70 4.74
C ASN A 165 -1.72 -27.11 3.32
N GLN A 166 -2.10 -25.84 3.11
CA GLN A 166 -2.01 -25.17 1.81
C GLN A 166 -1.47 -23.73 1.91
N ILE A 167 -0.53 -23.45 2.81
CA ILE A 167 0.22 -22.18 2.74
C ILE A 167 1.16 -22.24 1.53
N LYS A 168 0.66 -21.80 0.37
CA LYS A 168 1.52 -21.05 -0.55
C LYS A 168 1.76 -19.71 0.15
N ALA A 169 3.01 -19.26 0.18
CA ALA A 169 3.32 -17.85 0.41
C ALA A 169 2.30 -16.99 -0.36
N GLU A 170 1.79 -15.90 0.21
CA GLU A 170 1.00 -14.91 -0.53
C GLU A 170 1.80 -14.53 -1.77
N LYS A 171 1.47 -15.20 -2.87
CA LYS A 171 2.33 -15.24 -4.03
C LYS A 171 1.82 -14.12 -4.89
N ILE A 172 2.38 -12.93 -4.68
CA ILE A 172 2.34 -11.91 -5.71
C ILE A 172 2.93 -12.53 -6.96
N THR A 173 2.06 -12.94 -7.87
CA THR A 173 2.48 -13.57 -9.12
C THR A 173 2.55 -12.47 -10.15
N LYS A 174 3.77 -12.19 -10.59
CA LYS A 174 4.00 -11.33 -11.74
C LYS A 174 4.03 -12.18 -13.00
N GLU A 175 3.15 -11.89 -13.95
CA GLU A 175 3.12 -12.54 -15.25
C GLU A 175 3.46 -11.54 -16.35
N TYR A 176 4.31 -11.96 -17.29
CA TYR A 176 4.61 -11.21 -18.50
C TYR A 176 3.80 -11.82 -19.64
N ILE A 177 2.76 -11.12 -20.07
CA ILE A 177 1.80 -11.56 -21.07
C ILE A 177 2.10 -10.85 -22.39
N ASP A 178 2.21 -11.62 -23.46
CA ASP A 178 2.53 -11.13 -24.81
C ASP A 178 3.88 -10.35 -24.84
N PRO A 179 5.00 -11.00 -24.45
CA PRO A 179 6.32 -10.40 -24.57
C PRO A 179 6.75 -10.31 -26.04
N ILE A 180 7.32 -9.17 -26.41
CA ILE A 180 7.98 -8.94 -27.70
C ILE A 180 9.44 -8.56 -27.46
N THR A 181 10.23 -8.45 -28.54
CA THR A 181 11.70 -8.26 -28.44
C THR A 181 12.12 -7.08 -27.55
N ALA A 182 11.38 -5.97 -27.56
CA ALA A 182 11.77 -4.75 -26.86
C ALA A 182 11.01 -4.50 -25.54
N LEU A 183 9.84 -5.14 -25.33
CA LEU A 183 8.96 -4.87 -24.19
C LEU A 183 7.97 -6.01 -23.96
N THR A 184 7.23 -5.96 -22.85
CA THR A 184 6.05 -6.80 -22.63
C THR A 184 4.80 -5.97 -22.78
N ASN A 185 3.84 -6.44 -23.57
CA ASN A 185 2.63 -5.66 -23.81
C ASN A 185 1.71 -5.61 -22.59
N VAL A 186 1.70 -6.67 -21.78
CA VAL A 186 0.89 -6.73 -20.55
C VAL A 186 1.72 -7.32 -19.42
N VAL A 187 1.68 -6.66 -18.27
CA VAL A 187 2.17 -7.24 -17.01
C VAL A 187 0.99 -7.35 -16.06
N SER A 188 0.72 -8.56 -15.57
CA SER A 188 -0.23 -8.75 -14.48
C SER A 188 0.52 -8.92 -13.17
N VAL A 189 -0.01 -8.30 -12.11
CA VAL A 189 0.42 -8.49 -10.72
C VAL A 189 -0.79 -9.00 -9.98
N GLU A 190 -0.77 -10.28 -9.67
CA GLU A 190 -1.91 -10.98 -9.10
C GLU A 190 -1.70 -11.21 -7.60
N HIS A 191 -2.65 -10.72 -6.82
CA HIS A 191 -2.86 -11.05 -5.41
C HIS A 191 -4.04 -12.03 -5.29
N GLU A 192 -4.29 -12.55 -4.09
CA GLU A 192 -5.37 -13.53 -3.85
C GLU A 192 -6.74 -13.01 -4.31
N ASN A 193 -7.06 -11.75 -3.99
CA ASN A 193 -8.39 -11.17 -4.19
C ASN A 193 -8.50 -10.21 -5.40
N PHE A 194 -7.37 -9.78 -5.96
CA PHE A 194 -7.38 -8.84 -7.09
C PHE A 194 -6.18 -9.05 -8.00
N LYS A 195 -6.31 -8.63 -9.25
CA LYS A 195 -5.25 -8.61 -10.25
C LYS A 195 -5.14 -7.21 -10.83
N THR A 196 -3.96 -6.59 -10.66
CA THR A 196 -3.63 -5.33 -11.34
C THR A 196 -2.98 -5.65 -12.67
N ILE A 197 -3.45 -5.03 -13.74
CA ILE A 197 -3.03 -5.29 -15.11
C ILE A 197 -2.50 -4.00 -15.70
N TYR A 198 -1.23 -4.00 -16.09
CA TYR A 198 -0.56 -2.88 -16.72
C TYR A 198 -0.44 -3.16 -18.22
N ILE A 199 -0.98 -2.26 -19.04
CA ILE A 199 -0.99 -2.39 -20.50
C ILE A 199 -0.03 -1.36 -21.07
N ALA A 200 0.99 -1.83 -21.79
CA ALA A 200 1.92 -0.98 -22.51
C ALA A 200 1.21 -0.18 -23.62
N GLY A 201 1.93 0.76 -24.23
CA GLY A 201 1.45 1.53 -25.38
C GLY A 201 0.94 0.65 -26.53
N GLN A 202 -0.35 0.74 -26.82
CA GLN A 202 -1.02 0.12 -27.95
C GLN A 202 -1.16 1.14 -29.06
N VAL A 203 -0.34 0.97 -30.10
CA VAL A 203 -0.27 1.90 -31.22
C VAL A 203 -1.24 1.50 -32.31
N GLY A 204 -2.04 2.46 -32.76
CA GLY A 204 -3.03 2.25 -33.80
C GLY A 204 -2.44 1.88 -35.16
N THR A 205 -3.26 1.24 -35.98
CA THR A 205 -3.01 0.91 -37.38
C THR A 205 -4.08 1.54 -38.28
N GLY A 206 -3.73 1.80 -39.53
CA GLY A 206 -4.58 2.53 -40.47
C GLY A 206 -3.96 3.86 -40.88
N THR A 207 -4.61 4.50 -41.84
CA THR A 207 -4.16 5.71 -42.51
C THR A 207 -4.61 6.98 -41.79
N THR A 208 -5.72 6.91 -41.05
CA THR A 208 -6.31 8.05 -40.35
C THR A 208 -6.16 7.92 -38.83
N LYS A 209 -6.19 9.05 -38.10
CA LYS A 209 -6.27 9.05 -36.63
C LYS A 209 -7.50 8.27 -36.13
N GLU A 210 -8.61 8.31 -36.87
CA GLU A 210 -9.84 7.61 -36.50
C GLU A 210 -9.68 6.08 -36.58
N GLU A 211 -9.11 5.57 -37.67
CA GLU A 211 -8.77 4.13 -37.83
C GLU A 211 -7.76 3.69 -36.78
N GLN A 212 -6.74 4.52 -36.52
CA GLN A 212 -5.72 4.22 -35.52
C GLN A 212 -6.29 4.22 -34.09
N LEU A 213 -7.20 5.12 -33.75
CA LEU A 213 -7.86 5.12 -32.44
C LEU A 213 -8.71 3.86 -32.26
N GLU A 214 -9.52 3.50 -33.26
CA GLU A 214 -10.35 2.29 -33.21
C GLU A 214 -9.51 1.02 -33.05
N THR A 215 -8.43 0.90 -33.82
CA THR A 215 -7.55 -0.28 -33.74
C THR A 215 -6.71 -0.31 -32.47
N ALA A 216 -6.32 0.84 -31.92
CA ALA A 216 -5.66 0.91 -30.61
C ALA A 216 -6.60 0.49 -29.48
N TYR A 217 -7.88 0.87 -29.52
CA TYR A 217 -8.89 0.38 -28.57
C TYR A 217 -9.04 -1.14 -28.63
N LYS A 218 -9.20 -1.71 -29.83
CA LYS A 218 -9.27 -3.17 -30.03
C LYS A 218 -8.01 -3.88 -29.55
N ALA A 219 -6.85 -3.26 -29.68
CA ALA A 219 -5.60 -3.79 -29.15
C ALA A 219 -5.61 -3.78 -27.61
N VAL A 220 -6.07 -2.70 -26.96
CA VAL A 220 -6.25 -2.66 -25.49
C VAL A 220 -7.21 -3.74 -25.01
N GLU A 221 -8.36 -3.91 -25.68
CA GLU A 221 -9.33 -4.98 -25.36
C GLU A 221 -8.74 -6.37 -25.47
N LYS A 222 -8.02 -6.64 -26.57
CA LYS A 222 -7.31 -7.91 -26.76
C LYS A 222 -6.35 -8.18 -25.60
N ARG A 223 -5.61 -7.15 -25.18
CA ARG A 223 -4.61 -7.23 -24.10
C ARG A 223 -5.23 -7.43 -22.73
N LEU A 224 -6.36 -6.78 -22.45
CA LEU A 224 -7.19 -7.05 -21.28
C LEU A 224 -7.68 -8.50 -21.26
N ALA A 225 -8.23 -8.98 -22.38
CA ALA A 225 -8.75 -10.33 -22.50
C ALA A 225 -7.65 -11.40 -22.29
N GLN A 226 -6.43 -11.15 -22.77
CA GLN A 226 -5.27 -12.02 -22.52
C GLN A 226 -4.92 -12.13 -21.01
N ALA A 227 -5.26 -11.12 -20.21
CA ALA A 227 -5.10 -11.12 -18.76
C ALA A 227 -6.37 -11.51 -17.98
N GLY A 228 -7.44 -11.92 -18.69
CA GLY A 228 -8.73 -12.30 -18.12
C GLY A 228 -9.62 -11.12 -17.70
N ALA A 229 -9.30 -9.90 -18.13
CA ALA A 229 -10.07 -8.70 -17.83
C ALA A 229 -10.85 -8.19 -19.06
N THR A 230 -11.70 -7.21 -18.80
CA THR A 230 -12.54 -6.52 -19.78
C THR A 230 -12.30 -5.02 -19.73
N PHE A 231 -12.90 -4.29 -20.68
CA PHE A 231 -12.78 -2.83 -20.73
C PHE A 231 -13.32 -2.14 -19.46
N SER A 232 -14.32 -2.73 -18.80
CA SER A 232 -14.91 -2.21 -17.56
C SER A 232 -13.97 -2.26 -16.36
N ASP A 233 -12.91 -3.07 -16.42
CA ASP A 233 -11.92 -3.21 -15.34
C ASP A 233 -10.86 -2.10 -15.39
N LEU A 234 -10.83 -1.28 -16.44
CA LEU A 234 -9.92 -0.15 -16.54
C LEU A 234 -10.21 0.89 -15.45
N VAL A 235 -9.14 1.32 -14.79
CA VAL A 235 -9.18 2.37 -13.74
C VAL A 235 -8.41 3.63 -14.14
N ASP A 236 -7.56 3.55 -15.16
CA ASP A 236 -6.84 4.68 -15.76
C ASP A 236 -6.50 4.38 -17.22
N MET A 237 -6.53 5.42 -18.06
CA MET A 237 -6.08 5.37 -19.46
C MET A 237 -5.36 6.67 -19.86
N LYS A 238 -4.30 6.51 -20.65
CA LYS A 238 -3.57 7.62 -21.27
C LYS A 238 -3.63 7.49 -22.78
N ILE A 239 -3.98 8.59 -23.43
CA ILE A 239 -4.18 8.69 -24.87
C ILE A 239 -3.20 9.73 -25.40
N TYR A 240 -2.24 9.27 -26.20
CA TYR A 240 -1.29 10.13 -26.89
C TYR A 240 -1.75 10.37 -28.33
N ILE A 241 -1.81 11.64 -28.72
CA ILE A 241 -2.26 12.06 -30.05
C ILE A 241 -1.20 12.94 -30.69
N VAL A 242 -0.69 12.51 -31.84
CA VAL A 242 0.28 13.29 -32.62
C VAL A 242 -0.43 14.46 -33.28
N ASP A 243 0.16 15.66 -33.14
CA ASP A 243 -0.37 16.92 -33.68
C ASP A 243 -1.84 17.09 -33.27
N TYR A 244 -2.08 17.02 -31.95
CA TYR A 244 -3.42 17.12 -31.37
C TYR A 244 -4.08 18.46 -31.69
N ASP A 245 -5.27 18.39 -32.28
CA ASP A 245 -6.13 19.53 -32.58
C ASP A 245 -7.45 19.33 -31.80
N PRO A 246 -7.71 20.10 -30.73
CA PRO A 246 -8.88 19.87 -29.87
C PRO A 246 -10.21 20.01 -30.63
N ASP A 247 -10.30 20.86 -31.66
CA ASP A 247 -11.54 21.08 -32.40
C ASP A 247 -11.90 19.88 -33.28
N LYS A 248 -10.90 19.13 -33.76
CA LYS A 248 -11.08 17.97 -34.64
C LYS A 248 -11.01 16.64 -33.91
N ASP A 249 -10.01 16.49 -33.04
CA ASP A 249 -9.65 15.21 -32.44
C ASP A 249 -10.59 14.83 -31.29
N LEU A 250 -11.15 15.80 -30.54
CA LEU A 250 -12.19 15.49 -29.54
C LEU A 250 -13.47 14.99 -30.20
N ALA A 251 -13.91 15.64 -31.28
CA ALA A 251 -15.08 15.20 -32.03
C ALA A 251 -14.88 13.79 -32.61
N MET A 252 -13.70 13.51 -33.17
CA MET A 252 -13.32 12.18 -33.63
C MET A 252 -13.33 11.15 -32.49
N PHE A 253 -12.70 11.47 -31.36
CA PHE A 253 -12.66 10.62 -30.18
C PHE A 253 -14.06 10.23 -29.69
N PHE A 254 -14.96 11.21 -29.51
CA PHE A 254 -16.31 10.93 -29.03
C PHE A 254 -17.13 10.10 -30.03
N ARG A 255 -16.94 10.31 -31.34
CA ARG A 255 -17.58 9.47 -32.37
C ARG A 255 -17.11 8.02 -32.28
N VAL A 256 -15.79 7.78 -32.22
CA VAL A 256 -15.23 6.41 -32.12
C VAL A 256 -15.68 5.75 -30.82
N ARG A 257 -15.54 6.45 -29.68
CA ARG A 257 -15.98 5.93 -28.39
C ARG A 257 -17.46 5.55 -28.41
N LYS A 258 -18.34 6.43 -28.88
CA LYS A 258 -19.78 6.15 -28.94
C LYS A 258 -20.09 4.98 -29.85
N ARG A 259 -19.37 4.86 -30.98
CA ARG A 259 -19.50 3.73 -31.91
C ARG A 259 -19.10 2.39 -31.29
N LEU A 260 -18.01 2.36 -30.52
CA LEU A 260 -17.48 1.14 -29.92
C LEU A 260 -18.20 0.75 -28.61
N TYR A 261 -18.48 1.74 -27.76
CA TYR A 261 -18.85 1.51 -26.36
C TYR A 261 -20.21 2.09 -25.96
N GLY A 262 -20.87 2.85 -26.85
CA GLY A 262 -22.15 3.49 -26.54
C GLY A 262 -22.10 4.32 -25.26
N ASP A 263 -23.03 4.04 -24.35
CA ASP A 263 -23.17 4.74 -23.06
C ASP A 263 -22.37 4.10 -21.92
N MET A 264 -21.42 3.20 -22.22
CA MET A 264 -20.55 2.61 -21.21
C MET A 264 -19.84 3.69 -20.39
N LYS A 265 -19.80 3.47 -19.06
CA LYS A 265 -19.02 4.28 -18.14
C LYS A 265 -17.53 4.04 -18.41
N MET A 266 -16.85 5.08 -18.88
CA MET A 266 -15.42 4.98 -19.21
C MET A 266 -14.54 5.20 -17.97
N PRO A 267 -13.31 4.66 -17.98
CA PRO A 267 -12.31 5.02 -16.99
C PRO A 267 -11.98 6.52 -17.03
N PRO A 268 -11.34 7.06 -15.98
CA PRO A 268 -10.56 8.28 -16.10
C PRO A 268 -9.62 8.21 -17.30
N ASN A 269 -9.55 9.29 -18.09
CA ASN A 269 -8.72 9.39 -19.28
C ASN A 269 -7.89 10.67 -19.25
N VAL A 270 -6.62 10.57 -19.65
CA VAL A 270 -5.75 11.72 -19.91
C VAL A 270 -5.46 11.81 -21.40
N PHE A 271 -5.67 12.99 -21.99
CA PHE A 271 -5.31 13.30 -23.37
C PHE A 271 -4.01 14.09 -23.40
N ILE A 272 -3.04 13.60 -24.17
CA ILE A 272 -1.72 14.21 -24.27
C ILE A 272 -1.39 14.42 -25.74
N GLY A 273 -1.30 15.69 -26.14
CA GLY A 273 -0.78 16.08 -27.44
C GLY A 273 0.74 15.92 -27.48
N ILE A 274 1.26 15.31 -28.55
CA ILE A 274 2.69 15.09 -28.76
C ILE A 274 3.11 15.40 -30.20
N SER A 275 4.42 15.58 -30.43
CA SER A 275 4.95 15.83 -31.78
C SER A 275 5.16 14.56 -32.60
N SER A 276 5.39 13.41 -31.96
CA SER A 276 5.68 12.15 -32.65
C SER A 276 5.60 10.95 -31.72
N LEU A 277 5.17 9.80 -32.26
CA LEU A 277 5.36 8.47 -31.67
C LEU A 277 6.67 7.84 -32.17
N TYR A 278 6.90 6.56 -31.86
CA TYR A 278 8.11 5.83 -32.29
C TYR A 278 8.31 5.79 -33.81
N SER A 279 7.24 5.99 -34.60
CA SER A 279 7.28 6.10 -36.06
C SER A 279 6.39 7.25 -36.53
N ARG A 280 6.79 7.90 -37.64
CA ARG A 280 6.09 9.08 -38.19
C ARG A 280 4.68 8.78 -38.71
N GLU A 281 4.44 7.54 -39.12
CA GLU A 281 3.14 7.06 -39.61
C GLU A 281 2.14 6.84 -38.48
N LYS A 282 2.62 6.72 -37.24
CA LYS A 282 1.81 6.45 -36.06
C LYS A 282 1.35 7.75 -35.44
N LYS A 283 0.05 7.84 -35.17
CA LYS A 283 -0.62 9.06 -34.72
C LYS A 283 -1.39 8.90 -33.41
N ILE A 284 -1.74 7.66 -33.03
CA ILE A 284 -2.48 7.37 -31.80
C ILE A 284 -1.80 6.23 -31.04
N GLU A 285 -1.59 6.42 -29.73
CA GLU A 285 -1.13 5.39 -28.80
C GLU A 285 -1.94 5.44 -27.50
N LEU A 286 -2.43 4.28 -27.06
CA LEU A 286 -3.22 4.13 -25.83
C LEU A 286 -2.46 3.25 -24.84
N SER A 287 -2.43 3.63 -23.56
CA SER A 287 -1.99 2.75 -22.47
C SER A 287 -3.01 2.79 -21.35
N GLY A 288 -2.97 1.80 -20.45
CA GLY A 288 -3.95 1.73 -19.38
C GLY A 288 -3.54 0.84 -18.22
N THR A 289 -4.23 1.05 -17.11
CA THR A 289 -4.18 0.18 -15.93
C THR A 289 -5.58 -0.33 -15.65
N ALA A 290 -5.71 -1.63 -15.43
CA ALA A 290 -6.95 -2.26 -15.00
C ALA A 290 -6.80 -2.94 -13.65
N VAL A 291 -7.90 -3.05 -12.91
CA VAL A 291 -8.00 -3.81 -11.67
C VAL A 291 -9.18 -4.77 -11.81
N LEU A 292 -8.88 -6.05 -11.85
CA LEU A 292 -9.86 -7.13 -11.83
C LEU A 292 -10.00 -7.64 -10.39
N ILE A 293 -11.20 -7.52 -9.83
CA ILE A 293 -11.56 -8.15 -8.55
C ILE A 293 -11.97 -9.60 -8.85
N LYS A 294 -11.46 -10.57 -8.08
CA LYS A 294 -11.77 -11.99 -8.26
C LYS A 294 -12.94 -12.45 -7.41
#